data_AF-A0A7X3WT66-F1
#
_entry.id   AF-A0A7X3WT66-F1
#
_cell.length_a   1.000
_cell.length_b   1.000
_cell.length_c   1.000
_cell.angle_alpha   90.00
_cell.angle_beta   90.00
_cell.angle_gamma   90.00
#
_symmetry.space_group_name_H-M   'P 1'
#
loop_
_entity.id
_entity.type
_entity.pdbx_description
1 polymer ?
#
loop_
_entity_poly.entity_id
_entity_poly.type
_entity_poly.pdbx_seq_one_letter_code
_entity_poly.pdbx_strand_id
1 'polypeptide(L)'
;RNAVYAGTWLSDAKRYFSRNGCAAYQIGNAYVDGSPIRQEYLETAIKWISKDSIEDYMGKHQHDENASPLWEYFQSVIDWVESTFTKTRPKMMKGVDWGSLYNAFGDADLDADEIERETARLVLDDDVTQKKGIYPYILTREEKHLNIRAFSDGMKLKVYEKQSGFCVICDDKFTIKEMEADHITPWSEDGKTNEDNCQMLCKKCNREKSAR
;
A
#
# COMPACT_ATOMS: atom_id res chain seq x y z
N ARG A 1 -4.74 24.39 8.73
CA ARG A 1 -3.52 24.45 7.90
C ARG A 1 -3.65 25.43 6.73
N ASN A 2 -4.62 25.25 5.83
CA ASN A 2 -4.67 26.02 4.57
C ASN A 2 -5.01 27.53 4.70
N ALA A 3 -5.59 27.98 5.81
CA ALA A 3 -6.02 29.38 5.97
C ALA A 3 -4.87 30.40 6.03
N VAL A 4 -3.66 29.96 6.38
CA VAL A 4 -2.46 30.81 6.46
C VAL A 4 -1.91 31.18 5.07
N TYR A 5 -2.18 30.33 4.06
CA TYR A 5 -1.73 30.50 2.68
C TYR A 5 -2.86 31.00 1.77
N ALA A 6 -3.72 31.87 2.29
CA ALA A 6 -4.83 32.42 1.53
C ALA A 6 -4.29 33.27 0.36
N GLY A 7 -4.67 32.90 -0.86
CA GLY A 7 -4.19 33.53 -2.08
C GLY A 7 -5.01 33.13 -3.31
N THR A 8 -4.63 33.68 -4.46
CA THR A 8 -5.19 33.37 -5.79
C THR A 8 -5.12 31.89 -6.08
N TRP A 9 -3.94 31.30 -5.86
CA TRP A 9 -3.69 29.88 -6.04
C TRP A 9 -4.63 28.99 -5.21
N LEU A 10 -4.75 29.23 -3.89
CA LEU A 10 -5.59 28.39 -3.03
C LEU A 10 -7.08 28.51 -3.39
N SER A 11 -7.51 29.69 -3.81
CA SER A 11 -8.90 29.93 -4.25
C SER A 11 -9.22 29.16 -5.51
N ASP A 12 -8.27 29.09 -6.45
CA ASP A 12 -8.39 28.32 -7.68
C ASP A 12 -8.32 26.80 -7.41
N ALA A 13 -7.35 26.34 -6.60
CA ALA A 13 -7.23 24.95 -6.19
C ALA A 13 -8.53 24.41 -5.57
N LYS A 14 -9.18 25.21 -4.72
CA LYS A 14 -10.46 24.82 -4.10
C LYS A 14 -11.59 24.59 -5.12
N ARG A 15 -11.54 25.16 -6.32
CA ARG A 15 -12.52 24.89 -7.39
C ARG A 15 -12.42 23.46 -7.89
N TYR A 16 -11.20 22.94 -8.06
CA TYR A 16 -10.96 21.57 -8.51
C TYR A 16 -11.18 20.54 -7.40
N PHE A 17 -10.78 20.86 -6.17
CA PHE A 17 -10.61 19.84 -5.12
C PHE A 17 -11.57 19.97 -3.92
N SER A 18 -12.20 21.12 -3.69
CA SER A 18 -12.81 21.43 -2.39
C SER A 18 -14.26 21.92 -2.46
N ARG A 19 -15.12 21.19 -3.17
CA ARG A 19 -16.58 21.42 -3.22
C ARG A 19 -17.31 20.09 -3.39
N ASN A 20 -18.61 20.06 -3.07
CA ASN A 20 -19.44 18.90 -3.39
C ASN A 20 -19.37 18.60 -4.89
N GLY A 21 -19.04 17.35 -5.23
CA GLY A 21 -18.96 16.89 -6.62
C GLY A 21 -17.94 17.62 -7.47
N CYS A 22 -16.88 18.20 -6.86
CA CYS A 22 -15.80 18.85 -7.60
C CYS A 22 -15.11 17.92 -8.62
N ALA A 23 -14.38 18.50 -9.57
CA ALA A 23 -13.74 17.75 -10.66
C ALA A 23 -12.86 16.60 -10.14
N ALA A 24 -12.06 16.85 -9.11
CA ALA A 24 -11.20 15.83 -8.50
C ALA A 24 -12.00 14.67 -7.90
N TYR A 25 -13.19 14.93 -7.35
CA TYR A 25 -14.08 13.87 -6.86
C TYR A 25 -14.70 13.07 -8.00
N GLN A 26 -15.09 13.72 -9.10
CA GLN A 26 -15.71 13.01 -10.22
C GLN A 26 -14.79 11.94 -10.81
N ILE A 27 -13.50 12.25 -10.96
CA ILE A 27 -12.51 11.31 -11.51
C ILE A 27 -11.85 10.44 -10.42
N GLY A 28 -11.67 10.99 -9.22
CA GLY A 28 -10.86 10.36 -8.17
C GLY A 28 -11.63 9.50 -7.18
N ASN A 29 -12.98 9.53 -7.17
CA ASN A 29 -13.75 8.90 -6.08
C ASN A 29 -13.64 7.38 -5.99
N ALA A 30 -13.06 6.68 -6.96
CA ALA A 30 -12.76 5.26 -6.84
C ALA A 30 -11.39 4.96 -6.19
N TYR A 31 -10.50 5.97 -6.15
CA TYR A 31 -9.08 5.82 -5.85
C TYR A 31 -8.66 6.60 -4.60
N VAL A 32 -9.24 7.78 -4.40
CA VAL A 32 -8.94 8.69 -3.29
C VAL A 32 -9.99 8.56 -2.21
N ASP A 33 -9.54 8.43 -0.96
CA ASP A 33 -10.40 8.45 0.21
C ASP A 33 -10.59 9.87 0.75
N GLY A 34 -11.67 10.09 1.51
CA GLY A 34 -11.96 11.38 2.13
C GLY A 34 -13.03 12.22 1.45
N SER A 35 -13.25 13.41 2.00
CA SER A 35 -14.30 14.36 1.68
C SER A 35 -13.71 15.61 1.02
N PRO A 36 -14.18 15.97 -0.18
CA PRO A 36 -13.83 17.23 -0.82
C PRO A 36 -14.15 18.46 0.04
N ILE A 37 -15.30 18.48 0.73
CA ILE A 37 -15.69 19.63 1.57
C ILE A 37 -14.69 19.86 2.71
N ARG A 38 -14.14 18.76 3.26
CA ARG A 38 -13.11 18.82 4.31
C ARG A 38 -11.71 19.11 3.77
N GLN A 39 -11.57 19.38 2.47
CA GLN A 39 -10.30 19.61 1.77
C GLN A 39 -9.35 18.40 1.72
N GLU A 40 -9.83 17.19 2.02
CA GLU A 40 -8.98 15.99 2.07
C GLU A 40 -8.43 15.60 0.69
N TYR A 41 -9.18 15.88 -0.39
CA TYR A 41 -8.71 15.71 -1.77
C TYR A 41 -7.59 16.68 -2.12
N LEU A 42 -7.74 17.95 -1.72
CA LEU A 42 -6.73 18.98 -1.95
C LEU A 42 -5.45 18.65 -1.19
N GLU A 43 -5.58 18.26 0.08
CA GLU A 43 -4.45 17.86 0.92
C GLU A 43 -3.72 16.64 0.34
N THR A 44 -4.48 15.64 -0.13
CA THR A 44 -3.91 14.45 -0.79
C THR A 44 -3.14 14.81 -2.07
N ALA A 45 -3.72 15.64 -2.95
CA ALA A 45 -3.05 16.06 -4.18
C ALA A 45 -1.75 16.85 -3.89
N ILE A 46 -1.78 17.77 -2.92
CA ILE A 46 -0.59 18.53 -2.52
C ILE A 46 0.46 17.59 -1.90
N LYS A 47 0.05 16.66 -1.03
CA LYS A 47 0.94 15.67 -0.44
C LYS A 47 1.67 14.88 -1.51
N TRP A 48 0.96 14.43 -2.53
CA TRP A 48 1.51 13.65 -3.64
C TRP A 48 2.54 14.42 -4.47
N ILE A 49 2.19 15.62 -4.94
CA ILE A 49 3.10 16.40 -5.79
C ILE A 49 4.31 16.93 -5.02
N SER A 50 4.14 17.19 -3.72
CA SER A 50 5.19 17.76 -2.86
C SER A 50 6.02 16.72 -2.10
N LYS A 51 5.68 15.42 -2.21
CA LYS A 51 6.30 14.33 -1.43
C LYS A 51 6.20 14.59 0.08
N ASP A 52 4.98 14.88 0.54
CA ASP A 52 4.61 15.17 1.93
C ASP A 52 5.05 16.55 2.48
N SER A 53 5.70 17.38 1.66
CA SER A 53 6.09 18.77 2.00
C SER A 53 4.97 19.78 1.73
N ILE A 54 3.79 19.58 2.34
CA ILE A 54 2.57 20.38 2.05
C ILE A 54 2.77 21.88 2.30
N GLU A 55 3.30 22.26 3.46
CA GLU A 55 3.43 23.67 3.88
C GLU A 55 4.43 24.44 2.99
N ASP A 56 5.53 23.79 2.61
CA ASP A 56 6.52 24.35 1.69
C ASP A 56 5.95 24.56 0.29
N TYR A 57 5.20 23.58 -0.21
CA TYR A 57 4.55 23.68 -1.51
C TYR A 57 3.55 24.84 -1.52
N MET A 58 2.66 24.90 -0.52
CA MET A 58 1.70 25.98 -0.41
C MET A 58 2.36 27.35 -0.28
N GLY A 59 3.44 27.46 0.51
CA GLY A 59 4.19 28.71 0.68
C GLY A 59 4.86 29.21 -0.60
N LYS A 60 5.37 28.29 -1.43
CA LYS A 60 5.98 28.62 -2.73
C LYS A 60 4.94 29.06 -3.77
N HIS A 61 3.78 28.42 -3.79
CA HIS A 61 2.76 28.61 -4.83
C HIS A 61 1.64 29.57 -4.45
N GLN A 62 1.57 30.08 -3.21
CA GLN A 62 0.45 30.93 -2.74
C GLN A 62 0.16 32.17 -3.60
N HIS A 63 1.16 32.68 -4.32
CA HIS A 63 1.07 33.85 -5.19
C HIS A 63 0.92 33.52 -6.68
N ASP A 64 0.89 32.24 -7.04
CA ASP A 64 0.64 31.81 -8.41
C ASP A 64 -0.78 32.22 -8.83
N GLU A 65 -0.95 32.48 -10.12
CA GLU A 65 -2.23 32.93 -10.66
C GLU A 65 -3.33 31.85 -10.57
N ASN A 66 -2.95 30.58 -10.70
CA ASN A 66 -3.88 29.45 -10.75
C ASN A 66 -3.22 28.14 -10.26
N ALA A 67 -4.02 27.12 -10.02
CA ALA A 67 -3.58 25.81 -9.54
C ALA A 67 -3.53 24.74 -10.65
N SER A 68 -3.42 25.15 -11.92
CA SER A 68 -3.43 24.22 -13.06
C SER A 68 -2.34 23.14 -12.96
N PRO A 69 -1.08 23.44 -12.56
CA PRO A 69 -0.06 22.40 -12.41
C PRO A 69 -0.42 21.30 -11.39
N LEU A 70 -1.07 21.67 -10.27
CA LEU A 70 -1.55 20.71 -9.28
C LEU A 70 -2.70 19.87 -9.84
N TRP A 71 -3.60 20.51 -10.59
CA TRP A 71 -4.73 19.84 -11.23
C TRP A 71 -4.29 18.86 -12.31
N GLU A 72 -3.42 19.29 -13.23
CA GLU A 72 -2.84 18.45 -14.28
C GLU A 72 -2.09 17.26 -13.70
N TYR A 73 -1.27 17.48 -12.66
CA TYR A 73 -0.60 16.39 -11.95
C TYR A 73 -1.60 15.36 -11.41
N PHE A 74 -2.66 15.83 -10.74
CA PHE A 74 -3.68 14.92 -10.19
C PHE A 74 -4.38 14.14 -11.30
N GLN A 75 -4.70 14.77 -12.44
CA GLN A 75 -5.26 14.07 -13.59
C GLN A 75 -4.31 12.98 -14.10
N SER A 76 -3.03 13.29 -14.29
CA SER A 76 -2.05 12.30 -14.73
C SER A 76 -1.94 11.11 -13.79
N VAL A 77 -2.00 11.34 -12.46
CA VAL A 77 -2.02 10.24 -11.48
C VAL A 77 -3.25 9.36 -11.70
N ILE A 78 -4.45 9.95 -11.82
CA ILE A 78 -5.68 9.17 -12.00
C ILE A 78 -5.68 8.44 -13.35
N ASP A 79 -5.34 9.11 -14.44
CA ASP A 79 -5.28 8.53 -15.78
C ASP A 79 -4.28 7.37 -15.85
N TRP A 80 -3.13 7.50 -15.17
CA TRP A 80 -2.16 6.41 -15.03
C TRP A 80 -2.74 5.23 -14.23
N VAL A 81 -3.44 5.47 -13.12
CA VAL A 81 -4.10 4.40 -12.35
C VAL A 81 -5.13 3.66 -13.22
N GLU A 82 -5.92 4.38 -14.01
CA GLU A 82 -6.97 3.80 -14.86
C GLU A 82 -6.41 2.98 -16.03
N SER A 83 -5.30 3.44 -16.62
CA SER A 83 -4.63 2.71 -17.70
C SER A 83 -3.81 1.52 -17.19
N THR A 84 -3.25 1.59 -15.98
CA THR A 84 -2.44 0.52 -15.39
C THR A 84 -3.29 -0.55 -14.70
N PHE A 85 -4.33 -0.15 -13.97
CA PHE A 85 -5.20 -1.03 -13.18
C PHE A 85 -6.62 -1.03 -13.75
N THR A 86 -6.77 -1.67 -14.91
CA THR A 86 -7.94 -1.59 -15.79
C THR A 86 -9.28 -2.05 -15.18
N LYS A 87 -9.26 -2.78 -14.06
CA LYS A 87 -10.47 -3.13 -13.32
C LYS A 87 -10.56 -2.41 -11.99
N THR A 88 -11.47 -1.44 -11.94
CA THR A 88 -11.75 -0.65 -10.74
C THR A 88 -12.36 -1.49 -9.62
N ARG A 89 -11.71 -1.50 -8.44
CA ARG A 89 -12.18 -2.17 -7.23
C ARG A 89 -12.16 -1.20 -6.04
N PRO A 90 -13.17 -0.32 -5.90
CA PRO A 90 -13.09 0.83 -4.97
C PRO A 90 -12.79 0.47 -3.52
N LYS A 91 -13.29 -0.67 -3.02
CA LYS A 91 -13.04 -1.12 -1.63
C LYS A 91 -11.55 -1.32 -1.32
N MET A 92 -10.75 -1.65 -2.33
CA MET A 92 -9.31 -1.93 -2.19
C MET A 92 -8.45 -0.82 -2.79
N MET A 93 -8.99 -0.04 -3.74
CA MET A 93 -8.25 1.05 -4.38
C MET A 93 -8.32 2.36 -3.58
N LYS A 94 -9.41 2.60 -2.84
CA LYS A 94 -9.55 3.80 -2.01
C LYS A 94 -8.49 3.87 -0.92
N GLY A 95 -7.74 4.95 -0.91
CA GLY A 95 -6.74 5.25 0.11
C GLY A 95 -5.41 4.54 -0.09
N VAL A 96 -5.17 3.96 -1.26
CA VAL A 96 -3.82 3.64 -1.73
C VAL A 96 -3.10 4.95 -2.04
N ASP A 97 -1.80 5.01 -1.77
CA ASP A 97 -0.97 6.20 -2.00
C ASP A 97 -0.56 6.33 -3.47
N TRP A 98 -1.56 6.56 -4.34
CA TRP A 98 -1.40 6.52 -5.80
C TRP A 98 -0.38 7.51 -6.33
N GLY A 99 -0.30 8.73 -5.76
CA GLY A 99 0.68 9.71 -6.21
C GLY A 99 2.11 9.27 -5.97
N SER A 100 2.41 8.63 -4.83
CA SER A 100 3.74 8.06 -4.56
C SER A 100 4.09 6.95 -5.55
N LEU A 101 3.12 6.09 -5.89
CA LEU A 101 3.32 5.03 -6.89
C LEU A 101 3.51 5.59 -8.30
N TYR A 102 2.68 6.54 -8.72
CA TYR A 102 2.82 7.24 -9.99
C TYR A 102 4.19 7.93 -10.11
N ASN A 103 4.63 8.62 -9.06
CA ASN A 103 5.93 9.30 -9.07
C ASN A 103 7.12 8.33 -9.22
N ALA A 104 6.95 7.06 -8.84
CA ALA A 104 8.00 6.04 -8.92
C ALA A 104 7.91 5.16 -10.18
N PHE A 105 6.69 4.92 -10.68
CA PHE A 105 6.41 3.92 -11.73
C PHE A 105 5.62 4.48 -12.92
N GLY A 106 5.32 5.78 -12.95
CA GLY A 106 4.50 6.42 -14.00
C GLY A 106 5.07 6.27 -15.41
N ASP A 107 6.39 6.16 -15.51
CA ASP A 107 7.13 5.96 -16.77
C ASP A 107 7.58 4.51 -16.99
N ALA A 108 7.21 3.58 -16.09
CA ALA A 108 7.57 2.18 -16.22
C ALA A 108 6.75 1.50 -17.33
N ASP A 109 7.38 0.57 -18.06
CA ASP A 109 6.68 -0.28 -19.03
C ASP A 109 5.93 -1.38 -18.26
N LEU A 110 4.62 -1.17 -18.07
CA LEU A 110 3.75 -2.02 -17.28
C LEU A 110 2.73 -2.72 -18.18
N ASP A 111 2.74 -4.05 -18.16
CA ASP A 111 1.70 -4.86 -18.80
C ASP A 111 0.44 -4.88 -17.93
N ALA A 112 -0.56 -4.09 -18.31
CA ALA A 112 -1.82 -3.98 -17.59
C ALA A 112 -2.59 -5.31 -17.51
N ASP A 113 -2.45 -6.20 -18.50
CA ASP A 113 -3.10 -7.51 -18.48
C ASP A 113 -2.39 -8.46 -17.50
N GLU A 114 -1.06 -8.38 -17.40
CA GLU A 114 -0.29 -9.11 -16.39
C GLU A 114 -0.64 -8.64 -14.98
N ILE A 115 -0.67 -7.31 -14.77
CA ILE A 115 -1.05 -6.70 -13.49
C ILE A 115 -2.45 -7.16 -13.06
N GLU A 116 -3.41 -7.19 -13.98
CA GLU A 116 -4.77 -7.62 -13.66
C GLU A 116 -4.85 -9.12 -13.34
N ARG A 117 -4.12 -9.98 -14.08
CA ARG A 117 -4.02 -11.42 -13.76
C ARG A 117 -3.46 -11.64 -12.35
N GLU A 118 -2.38 -10.95 -12.02
CA GLU A 118 -1.76 -11.05 -10.70
C GLU A 118 -2.65 -10.47 -9.59
N THR A 119 -3.27 -9.32 -9.83
CA THR A 119 -4.25 -8.72 -8.91
C THR A 119 -5.36 -9.71 -8.59
N ALA A 120 -5.94 -10.35 -9.61
CA ALA A 120 -6.99 -11.33 -9.43
C ALA A 120 -6.52 -12.54 -8.58
N ARG A 121 -5.30 -13.04 -8.80
CA ARG A 121 -4.70 -14.12 -8.00
C ARG A 121 -4.57 -13.71 -6.53
N LEU A 122 -3.99 -12.55 -6.25
CA LEU A 122 -3.75 -12.06 -4.88
C LEU A 122 -5.04 -11.72 -4.14
N VAL A 123 -6.07 -11.27 -4.86
CA VAL A 123 -7.39 -11.05 -4.27
C VAL A 123 -7.99 -12.35 -3.75
N LEU A 124 -7.81 -13.46 -4.46
CA LEU A 124 -8.32 -14.78 -4.09
C LEU A 124 -7.45 -15.50 -3.04
N ASP A 125 -6.23 -15.03 -2.77
CA ASP A 125 -5.38 -15.62 -1.75
C ASP A 125 -5.82 -15.20 -0.34
N ASP A 126 -6.31 -16.15 0.45
CA ASP A 126 -6.74 -15.94 1.83
C ASP A 126 -5.58 -15.61 2.77
N ASP A 127 -4.33 -15.92 2.37
CA ASP A 127 -3.16 -15.52 3.14
C ASP A 127 -2.83 -14.03 2.95
N VAL A 128 -3.31 -13.37 1.89
CA VAL A 128 -3.18 -11.91 1.71
C VAL A 128 -4.28 -11.19 2.49
N THR A 129 -3.94 -10.65 3.66
CA THR A 129 -4.95 -10.00 4.53
C THR A 129 -5.14 -8.51 4.23
N GLN A 130 -4.12 -7.82 3.72
CA GLN A 130 -4.20 -6.40 3.36
C GLN A 130 -4.46 -6.22 1.85
N LYS A 131 -5.74 -6.29 1.47
CA LYS A 131 -6.13 -6.22 0.05
C LYS A 131 -5.79 -4.88 -0.63
N LYS A 132 -5.71 -3.77 0.12
CA LYS A 132 -5.24 -2.48 -0.43
C LYS A 132 -3.75 -2.51 -0.80
N GLY A 133 -2.98 -3.36 -0.12
CA GLY A 133 -1.53 -3.49 -0.33
C GLY A 133 -1.15 -4.31 -1.57
N ILE A 134 -2.12 -4.91 -2.25
CA ILE A 134 -1.88 -5.64 -3.51
C ILE A 134 -1.30 -4.71 -4.57
N TYR A 135 -1.84 -3.50 -4.72
CA TYR A 135 -1.38 -2.54 -5.73
C TYR A 135 0.07 -2.10 -5.55
N PRO A 136 0.51 -1.61 -4.37
CA PRO A 136 1.92 -1.32 -4.17
C PRO A 136 2.80 -2.58 -4.28
N TYR A 137 2.37 -3.75 -3.79
CA TYR A 137 3.15 -4.99 -3.93
C TYR A 137 3.44 -5.36 -5.38
N ILE A 138 2.45 -5.25 -6.29
CA ILE A 138 2.66 -5.59 -7.71
C ILE A 138 3.79 -4.73 -8.32
N LEU A 139 3.89 -3.47 -7.90
CA LEU A 139 4.88 -2.53 -8.41
C LEU A 139 6.25 -2.65 -7.70
N THR A 140 6.26 -2.80 -6.38
CA THR A 140 7.49 -2.77 -5.57
C THR A 140 8.07 -4.15 -5.27
N ARG A 141 7.24 -5.20 -5.37
CA ARG A 141 7.53 -6.57 -4.93
C ARG A 141 7.82 -6.71 -3.43
N GLU A 142 7.47 -5.71 -2.63
CA GLU A 142 7.67 -5.72 -1.19
C GLU A 142 6.49 -6.39 -0.45
N GLU A 143 6.67 -7.63 -0.01
CA GLU A 143 5.62 -8.45 0.66
C GLU A 143 4.99 -7.78 1.89
N LYS A 144 5.70 -6.86 2.54
CA LYS A 144 5.21 -6.10 3.69
C LYS A 144 3.88 -5.38 3.42
N HIS A 145 3.59 -5.05 2.16
CA HIS A 145 2.32 -4.44 1.77
C HIS A 145 1.14 -5.40 1.89
N LEU A 146 1.35 -6.69 1.65
CA LEU A 146 0.29 -7.70 1.59
C LEU A 146 -0.22 -8.15 2.97
N ASN A 147 0.60 -7.94 4.02
CA ASN A 147 0.33 -8.40 5.37
C ASN A 147 -0.08 -9.88 5.40
N ILE A 148 0.86 -10.75 5.05
CA ILE A 148 0.60 -12.19 4.93
C ILE A 148 0.12 -12.76 6.28
N ARG A 149 -0.89 -13.63 6.22
CA ARG A 149 -1.53 -14.25 7.38
C ARG A 149 -0.49 -14.96 8.24
N ALA A 150 -0.43 -14.56 9.51
CA ALA A 150 0.38 -15.25 10.50
C ALA A 150 -0.25 -16.60 10.88
N PHE A 151 0.59 -17.56 11.26
CA PHE A 151 0.12 -18.82 11.84
C PHE A 151 -0.71 -18.58 13.11
N SER A 152 -1.80 -19.33 13.28
CA SER A 152 -2.61 -19.27 14.49
C SER A 152 -1.88 -19.88 15.68
N ASP A 153 -2.18 -19.45 16.91
CA ASP A 153 -1.52 -19.97 18.10
C ASP A 153 -1.71 -21.49 18.30
N GLY A 154 -2.84 -22.03 17.84
CA GLY A 154 -3.07 -23.47 17.82
C GLY A 154 -2.12 -24.22 16.88
N MET A 155 -1.82 -23.65 15.71
CA MET A 155 -0.84 -24.22 14.77
C MET A 155 0.56 -24.14 15.35
N LYS A 156 0.94 -22.98 15.91
CA LYS A 156 2.26 -22.80 16.56
C LYS A 156 2.48 -23.84 17.65
N LEU A 157 1.49 -24.05 18.51
CA LEU A 157 1.58 -25.04 19.59
C LEU A 157 1.73 -26.47 19.05
N LYS A 158 0.94 -26.86 18.04
CA LYS A 158 1.05 -28.20 17.43
C LYS A 158 2.42 -28.44 16.81
N VAL A 159 2.94 -27.48 16.06
CA VAL A 159 4.27 -27.61 15.43
C VAL A 159 5.38 -27.61 16.48
N TYR A 160 5.27 -26.77 17.51
CA TYR A 160 6.20 -26.78 18.64
C TYR A 160 6.28 -28.16 19.33
N GLU A 161 5.12 -28.78 19.61
CA GLU A 161 5.06 -30.12 20.20
C GLU A 161 5.65 -31.19 19.25
N LYS A 162 5.33 -31.12 17.95
CA LYS A 162 5.94 -32.00 16.93
C LYS A 162 7.46 -31.88 16.88
N GLN A 163 7.99 -30.66 17.03
CA GLN A 163 9.42 -30.37 17.08
C GLN A 163 10.04 -30.61 18.46
N SER A 164 9.26 -31.00 19.48
CA SER A 164 9.74 -31.17 20.86
C SER A 164 10.47 -29.94 21.43
N GLY A 165 10.11 -28.75 20.95
CA GLY A 165 10.74 -27.47 21.31
C GLY A 165 12.12 -27.22 20.71
N PHE A 166 12.58 -28.03 19.75
CA PHE A 166 13.85 -27.82 19.05
C PHE A 166 13.69 -26.85 17.88
N CYS A 167 14.63 -25.91 17.75
CA CYS A 167 14.75 -25.04 16.60
C CYS A 167 15.26 -25.83 15.38
N VAL A 168 14.56 -25.78 14.24
CA VAL A 168 14.95 -26.53 13.02
C VAL A 168 16.32 -26.11 12.46
N ILE A 169 16.78 -24.89 12.76
CA ILE A 169 18.04 -24.36 12.21
C ILE A 169 19.25 -24.65 13.11
N CYS A 170 19.14 -24.40 14.42
CA CYS A 170 20.29 -24.53 15.33
C CYS A 170 20.25 -25.80 16.20
N ASP A 171 19.16 -26.58 16.14
CA ASP A 171 18.97 -27.82 16.90
C ASP A 171 19.04 -27.66 18.43
N ASP A 172 18.95 -26.43 18.93
CA ASP A 172 18.84 -26.12 20.36
C ASP A 172 17.38 -26.12 20.82
N LYS A 173 17.16 -26.43 22.10
CA LYS A 173 15.84 -26.48 22.73
C LYS A 173 15.43 -25.14 23.35
N PHE A 174 14.21 -24.71 23.07
CA PHE A 174 13.63 -23.46 23.55
C PHE A 174 12.22 -23.68 24.11
N THR A 175 11.75 -22.76 24.94
CA THR A 175 10.33 -22.68 25.27
C THR A 175 9.55 -22.04 24.12
N ILE A 176 8.25 -22.30 24.03
CA ILE A 176 7.39 -21.71 22.99
C ILE A 176 7.45 -20.18 22.95
N LYS A 177 7.67 -19.49 24.09
CA LYS A 177 7.78 -18.03 24.18
C LYS A 177 9.08 -17.47 23.58
N GLU A 178 10.09 -18.32 23.45
CA GLU A 178 11.40 -18.01 22.88
C GLU A 178 11.48 -18.35 21.39
N MET A 179 10.40 -18.90 20.83
CA MET A 179 10.29 -19.29 19.42
C MET A 179 9.25 -18.44 18.68
N GLU A 180 9.42 -18.39 17.36
CA GLU A 180 8.51 -17.78 16.40
C GLU A 180 8.19 -18.81 15.32
N ALA A 181 6.95 -18.81 14.85
CA ALA A 181 6.56 -19.62 13.71
C ALA A 181 6.93 -18.90 12.42
N ASP A 182 7.42 -19.68 11.46
CA ASP A 182 7.88 -19.20 10.19
C ASP A 182 7.51 -20.19 9.08
N HIS A 183 7.47 -19.71 7.84
CA HIS A 183 7.17 -20.55 6.69
C HIS A 183 8.40 -21.36 6.28
N ILE A 184 8.20 -22.66 6.01
CA ILE A 184 9.24 -23.52 5.43
C ILE A 184 9.53 -23.05 3.99
N THR A 185 8.50 -23.06 3.15
CA THR A 185 8.50 -22.44 1.83
C THR A 185 7.96 -21.01 1.98
N PRO A 186 8.72 -19.97 1.61
CA PRO A 186 8.25 -18.59 1.67
C PRO A 186 6.94 -18.37 0.91
N TRP A 187 6.16 -17.37 1.31
CA TRP A 187 4.91 -17.05 0.61
C TRP A 187 5.15 -16.60 -0.83
N SER A 188 6.26 -15.91 -1.13
CA SER A 188 6.70 -15.58 -2.49
C SER A 188 6.89 -16.79 -3.40
N GLU A 189 7.19 -17.95 -2.83
CA GLU A 189 7.34 -19.23 -3.52
C GLU A 189 6.06 -20.10 -3.42
N ASP A 190 4.91 -19.44 -3.26
CA ASP A 190 3.58 -20.06 -3.13
C ASP A 190 3.38 -20.88 -1.84
N GLY A 191 4.23 -20.65 -0.83
CA GLY A 191 4.13 -21.24 0.49
C GLY A 191 2.91 -20.75 1.28
N LYS A 192 1.98 -21.67 1.58
CA LYS A 192 0.74 -21.35 2.30
C LYS A 192 0.92 -21.30 3.81
N THR A 193 0.10 -20.51 4.52
CA THR A 193 0.05 -20.49 5.98
C THR A 193 -0.76 -21.69 6.49
N ASN A 194 -0.20 -22.90 6.44
CA ASN A 194 -0.82 -24.13 6.96
C ASN A 194 0.15 -24.88 7.90
N GLU A 195 -0.33 -25.94 8.58
CA GLU A 195 0.50 -26.66 9.56
C GLU A 195 1.71 -27.35 8.91
N ASP A 196 1.58 -27.80 7.67
CA ASP A 196 2.62 -28.54 6.94
C ASP A 196 3.76 -27.62 6.47
N ASN A 197 3.47 -26.34 6.26
CA ASN A 197 4.45 -25.33 5.88
C ASN A 197 4.91 -24.46 7.08
N CYS A 198 4.50 -24.81 8.30
CA CYS A 198 4.89 -24.11 9.52
C CYS A 198 6.10 -24.79 10.17
N GLN A 199 7.10 -24.00 10.56
CA GLN A 199 8.20 -24.44 11.41
C GLN A 199 8.38 -23.47 12.59
N MET A 200 8.78 -23.99 13.75
CA MET A 200 9.16 -23.16 14.90
C MET A 200 10.67 -22.94 14.89
N LEU A 201 11.08 -21.67 14.92
CA LEU A 201 12.47 -21.24 14.99
C LEU A 201 12.70 -20.42 16.25
N CYS A 202 13.91 -20.48 16.83
CA CYS A 202 14.26 -19.52 17.87
C CYS A 202 14.31 -18.11 17.27
N LYS A 203 14.03 -17.07 18.09
CA LYS A 203 13.98 -15.68 17.62
C LYS A 203 15.23 -15.22 16.86
N LYS A 204 16.40 -15.72 17.26
CA LYS A 204 17.67 -15.41 16.59
C LYS A 204 17.69 -15.98 15.17
N CYS A 205 17.48 -17.29 15.03
CA CYS A 205 17.48 -17.95 13.72
C CYS A 205 16.38 -17.42 12.81
N ASN A 206 15.19 -17.09 13.35
CA ASN A 206 14.11 -16.51 12.58
C ASN A 206 14.50 -15.15 11.96
N ARG A 207 15.05 -14.24 12.77
CA ARG A 207 15.51 -12.92 12.30
C ARG A 207 16.63 -13.02 11.28
N GLU A 208 17.56 -13.95 11.48
CA GLU A 208 18.64 -14.21 10.54
C GLU A 208 18.14 -14.80 9.22
N LYS A 209 17.08 -15.61 9.24
CA LYS A 209 16.41 -16.12 8.03
C LYS A 209 15.69 -15.02 7.27
N SER A 210 14.93 -14.16 7.96
CA SER A 210 14.20 -13.05 7.32
C SER A 210 15.09 -11.95 6.74
N ALA A 211 16.37 -11.89 7.12
CA ALA A 211 17.33 -10.91 6.62
C ALA A 211 18.10 -11.39 5.36
N ARG A 212 17.84 -12.60 4.89
CA ARG A 212 18.42 -13.18 3.67
C ARG A 212 17.45 -13.00 2.51
#